data_AF-A0A5K1HE27-F1
#
_entry.id   AF-A0A5K1HE27-F1
#
_cell.length_a   1.000
_cell.length_b   1.000
_cell.length_c   1.000
_cell.angle_alpha   90.00
_cell.angle_beta   90.00
_cell.angle_gamma   90.00
#
_symmetry.space_group_name_H-M   'P 1'
#
loop_
_entity.id
_entity.type
_entity.pdbx_description
1 polymer ?
#
loop_
_entity_poly.entity_id
_entity_poly.type
_entity_poly.pdbx_seq_one_letter_code
_entity_poly.pdbx_strand_id
1 'polypeptide(L)'
;DFNVLVMDLMGPSLESLFNQTLRKFSLKTVLMLIDQMISRIEYIHNRHFIHRDIKPDNFCVGLNKTSHKIFILDFGLAKRYIQRDGKHIPYREGKNLTGTARYASINTHLGIEQ
;
A
#
# COMPACT_ATOMS: atom_id res chain seq x y z
N ASP A 1 -11.80 21.53 -17.25
CA ASP A 1 -12.52 20.67 -16.29
C ASP A 1 -11.54 19.94 -15.39
N PHE A 2 -11.83 19.86 -14.09
CA PHE A 2 -11.02 19.14 -13.10
C PHE A 2 -11.81 17.97 -12.51
N ASN A 3 -11.15 16.83 -12.31
CA ASN A 3 -11.70 15.74 -11.50
C ASN A 3 -11.38 16.01 -10.03
N VAL A 4 -12.39 16.00 -9.17
CA VAL A 4 -12.25 16.27 -7.73
C VAL A 4 -12.66 15.02 -6.94
N LEU A 5 -11.81 14.60 -6.01
CA LEU A 5 -12.08 13.51 -5.07
C LEU A 5 -11.99 14.05 -3.64
N VAL A 6 -13.10 13.97 -2.90
CA VAL A 6 -13.16 14.34 -1.48
C VAL A 6 -13.11 13.06 -0.65
N MET A 7 -12.24 13.02 0.36
CA MET A 7 -12.01 11.86 1.22
C MET A 7 -11.77 12.29 2.66
N ASP A 8 -11.82 11.34 3.59
CA ASP A 8 -11.57 11.61 5.01
C ASP A 8 -10.15 12.12 5.23
N LEU A 9 -10.01 13.11 6.13
CA LEU A 9 -8.71 13.61 6.55
C LEU A 9 -8.06 12.61 7.51
N MET A 10 -6.79 12.28 7.24
CA MET A 10 -6.00 11.33 8.01
C MET A 10 -4.87 12.00 8.78
N GLY A 11 -4.26 11.27 9.71
CA GLY A 11 -3.05 11.70 10.40
C GLY A 11 -1.79 11.53 9.53
N PRO A 12 -0.59 11.73 10.11
CA PRO A 12 0.66 11.63 9.37
C PRO A 12 0.89 10.26 8.71
N SER A 13 1.61 10.25 7.59
CA SER A 13 2.09 9.01 6.96
C SER A 13 3.17 8.33 7.81
N LEU A 14 3.43 7.04 7.56
CA LEU A 14 4.52 6.33 8.24
C LEU A 14 5.88 6.91 7.87
N GLU A 15 6.09 7.40 6.64
CA GLU A 15 7.32 8.12 6.28
C GLU A 15 7.48 9.40 7.10
N SER A 16 6.39 10.15 7.30
CA SER A 16 6.40 11.38 8.12
C SER A 16 6.77 11.06 9.57
N LEU A 17 6.17 10.03 10.16
CA LEU A 17 6.48 9.57 11.51
C LEU A 17 7.91 9.05 11.61
N PHE A 18 8.40 8.34 10.60
CA PHE A 18 9.77 7.81 10.57
C PHE A 18 10.81 8.94 10.57
N ASN A 19 10.56 10.01 9.82
CA ASN A 19 11.42 11.18 9.82
C ASN A 19 11.42 11.92 11.17
N GLN A 20 10.29 11.95 11.88
CA GLN A 20 10.20 12.52 13.23
C GLN A 20 10.96 11.70 14.29
N THR A 21 11.20 10.41 14.05
CA THR A 21 11.95 9.54 14.96
C THR A 21 13.42 9.35 14.54
N LEU A 22 14.02 10.36 13.92
CA LEU A 22 15.41 10.32 13.42
C LEU A 22 15.66 9.12 12.49
N ARG A 23 14.65 8.75 11.70
CA ARG A 23 14.70 7.62 10.76
C ARG A 23 15.02 6.29 11.44
N LYS A 24 14.50 6.11 12.65
CA LYS A 24 14.59 4.84 13.38
C LYS A 24 13.30 4.56 14.13
N PHE A 25 12.73 3.38 13.90
CA PHE A 25 11.69 2.83 14.75
C PHE A 25 12.27 1.77 15.68
N SER A 26 11.67 1.62 16.85
CA SER A 26 11.97 0.49 17.73
C SER A 26 11.42 -0.81 17.14
N LEU A 27 11.98 -1.96 17.51
CA LEU A 27 11.44 -3.26 17.11
C LEU A 27 9.96 -3.41 17.50
N LYS A 28 9.59 -2.98 18.71
CA LYS A 28 8.19 -2.97 19.17
C LYS A 28 7.28 -2.19 18.21
N THR A 29 7.70 -0.99 17.80
CA THR A 29 6.95 -0.17 16.84
C THR A 29 6.80 -0.88 15.51
N VAL A 30 7.88 -1.44 14.96
CA VAL A 30 7.84 -2.18 13.69
C VAL A 30 6.87 -3.36 13.76
N LEU A 31 6.90 -4.14 14.83
CA LEU A 31 6.01 -5.29 15.03
C LEU A 31 4.54 -4.87 15.13
N MET A 32 4.24 -3.77 15.83
CA MET A 32 2.87 -3.24 15.92
C MET A 32 2.36 -2.70 14.57
N LEU A 33 3.24 -2.13 13.76
CA LEU A 33 2.90 -1.64 12.42
C LEU A 33 2.63 -2.80 11.46
N ILE A 34 3.52 -3.80 11.41
CA ILE A 34 3.43 -4.87 10.42
C ILE A 34 2.18 -5.74 10.61
N ASP A 35 1.77 -5.98 11.86
CA ASP A 35 0.53 -6.69 12.20
C ASP A 35 -0.70 -6.05 11.51
N GLN A 36 -0.83 -4.72 11.61
CA GLN A 36 -1.91 -3.99 10.96
C GLN A 36 -1.72 -3.87 9.45
N MET A 37 -0.51 -3.63 8.97
CA MET A 37 -0.22 -3.46 7.53
C MET A 37 -0.55 -4.73 6.74
N ILE A 38 -0.17 -5.91 7.25
CA ILE A 38 -0.52 -7.20 6.64
C ILE A 38 -2.05 -7.34 6.56
N SER A 39 -2.76 -7.03 7.64
CA SER A 39 -4.23 -7.08 7.68
C SER A 39 -4.87 -6.15 6.63
N ARG A 40 -4.27 -4.97 6.34
CA ARG A 40 -4.76 -4.07 5.28
C ARG A 40 -4.53 -4.64 3.89
N ILE A 41 -3.36 -5.23 3.65
CA ILE A 41 -3.02 -5.85 2.37
C ILE A 41 -3.93 -7.05 2.11
N GLU A 42 -4.11 -7.91 3.13
CA GLU A 42 -5.03 -9.05 3.08
C GLU A 42 -6.46 -8.60 2.75
N TYR A 43 -6.96 -7.54 3.40
CA TYR A 43 -8.27 -7.00 3.11
C TYR A 43 -8.43 -6.59 1.63
N ILE A 44 -7.43 -5.93 1.06
CA ILE A 44 -7.45 -5.54 -0.37
C ILE A 44 -7.44 -6.78 -1.28
N HIS A 45 -6.61 -7.77 -0.95
CA HIS A 45 -6.53 -9.02 -1.71
C HIS A 45 -7.85 -9.80 -1.66
N ASN A 46 -8.51 -9.85 -0.51
CA ASN A 46 -9.84 -10.45 -0.34
C ASN A 46 -10.94 -9.71 -1.12
N ARG A 47 -10.66 -8.50 -1.62
CA ARG A 47 -11.53 -7.76 -2.55
C ARG A 47 -11.11 -7.90 -4.01
N HIS A 48 -10.20 -8.84 -4.31
CA HIS A 48 -9.71 -9.17 -5.65
C HIS A 48 -8.77 -8.13 -6.28
N PHE A 49 -8.26 -7.19 -5.49
CA PHE A 49 -7.30 -6.17 -5.95
C PHE A 49 -5.91 -6.42 -5.37
N ILE A 50 -4.90 -5.91 -6.07
CA ILE A 50 -3.54 -5.71 -5.57
C ILE A 50 -3.24 -4.22 -5.60
N HIS A 51 -2.54 -3.72 -4.57
CA HIS A 51 -2.27 -2.28 -4.42
C HIS A 51 -1.18 -1.78 -5.38
N ARG A 52 -0.14 -2.61 -5.59
CA ARG A 52 1.03 -2.37 -6.45
C ARG A 52 1.98 -1.23 -6.05
N ASP A 53 1.64 -0.40 -5.07
CA ASP A 53 2.55 0.64 -4.55
C ASP A 53 2.60 0.65 -3.01
N ILE A 54 3.12 -0.44 -2.42
CA ILE A 54 3.29 -0.58 -0.97
C ILE A 54 4.54 0.18 -0.54
N LYS A 55 4.36 1.26 0.22
CA LYS A 55 5.44 2.13 0.73
C LYS A 55 5.00 2.92 1.96
N PRO A 56 5.92 3.40 2.82
CA PRO A 56 5.57 4.13 4.04
C PRO A 56 4.70 5.37 3.81
N ASP A 57 4.81 6.04 2.66
CA ASP A 57 3.97 7.20 2.29
C ASP A 57 2.49 6.83 2.12
N ASN A 58 2.20 5.62 1.65
CA ASN A 58 0.84 5.13 1.38
C ASN A 58 0.20 4.47 2.61
N PHE A 59 0.86 4.52 3.76
CA PHE A 59 0.25 4.16 5.04
C PHE A 59 0.22 5.37 5.95
N CYS A 60 -0.89 5.58 6.66
CA CYS A 60 -1.04 6.66 7.62
C CYS A 60 -1.73 6.19 8.89
N VAL A 61 -1.58 6.97 9.96
CA VAL A 61 -2.37 6.79 11.18
C VAL A 61 -3.70 7.52 11.07
N GLY A 62 -4.71 7.05 11.79
CA GLY A 62 -5.97 7.79 11.94
C GLY A 62 -5.81 9.06 12.79
N LEU A 63 -6.90 9.83 12.92
CA LEU A 63 -6.97 10.99 13.80
C LEU A 63 -7.63 10.66 15.14
N ASN A 64 -7.29 11.43 16.18
CA ASN A 64 -7.94 11.41 17.50
C ASN A 64 -8.07 9.98 18.06
N LYS A 65 -9.31 9.49 18.24
CA LYS A 65 -9.63 8.16 18.76
C LYS A 65 -9.10 7.00 17.91
N THR A 66 -8.71 7.27 16.66
CA THR A 66 -8.21 6.26 15.71
C THR A 66 -6.71 6.37 15.43
N SER A 67 -5.97 7.19 16.19
CA SER A 67 -4.52 7.38 16.03
C SER A 67 -3.69 6.10 16.19
N HIS A 68 -4.23 5.08 16.86
CA HIS A 68 -3.61 3.75 16.99
C HIS A 68 -3.83 2.85 15.77
N LYS A 69 -4.68 3.24 14.81
CA LYS A 69 -5.02 2.45 13.63
C LYS A 69 -4.21 2.89 12.43
N ILE A 70 -3.68 1.90 11.70
CA ILE A 70 -3.04 2.11 10.39
C ILE A 70 -4.08 2.00 9.28
N PHE A 71 -4.01 2.91 8.32
CA PHE A 71 -4.81 2.95 7.10
C PHE A 71 -3.89 2.90 5.89
N ILE A 72 -4.40 2.39 4.78
CA ILE A 72 -3.73 2.35 3.48
C ILE A 72 -4.41 3.34 2.53
N LEU A 73 -3.62 4.08 1.78
CA LEU A 73 -4.01 5.16 0.88
C LEU A 73 -3.49 4.90 -0.53
N ASP A 74 -3.99 5.70 -1.48
CA ASP A 74 -3.54 5.75 -2.88
C ASP A 74 -3.70 4.44 -3.68
N PHE A 75 -4.93 4.21 -4.12
CA PHE A 75 -5.28 3.12 -5.03
C PHE A 75 -5.07 3.49 -6.50
N GLY A 76 -4.35 4.57 -6.83
CA GLY A 76 -4.16 5.03 -8.21
C GLY A 76 -3.45 4.02 -9.10
N LEU A 77 -2.61 3.18 -8.50
CA LEU A 77 -1.94 2.06 -9.18
C LEU A 77 -2.59 0.71 -8.91
N ALA A 78 -3.69 0.63 -8.15
CA ALA A 78 -4.30 -0.64 -7.83
C ALA A 78 -4.84 -1.36 -9.08
N LYS A 79 -4.84 -2.69 -9.06
CA LYS A 79 -5.28 -3.51 -10.19
C LYS A 79 -6.02 -4.74 -9.71
N ARG A 80 -7.06 -5.14 -10.43
CA ARG A 80 -7.80 -6.37 -10.15
C ARG A 80 -7.00 -7.59 -10.62
N TYR A 81 -6.70 -8.53 -9.72
CA TYR A 81 -5.92 -9.74 -10.01
C TYR A 81 -6.80 -11.01 -10.15
N ILE A 82 -8.00 -11.00 -9.57
CA ILE A 82 -9.04 -12.02 -9.82
C ILE A 82 -10.13 -11.44 -10.72
N GLN A 83 -10.36 -12.10 -11.85
CA GLN A 83 -11.33 -11.71 -12.86
C GLN A 83 -12.78 -12.01 -12.42
N ARG A 84 -13.77 -11.52 -13.17
CA ARG A 84 -15.19 -11.71 -12.84
C ARG A 84 -15.62 -13.18 -12.85
N ASP A 85 -14.91 -14.02 -13.58
CA ASP A 85 -15.10 -15.47 -13.63
C ASP A 85 -14.39 -16.22 -12.48
N GLY A 86 -13.80 -15.50 -11.53
CA GLY A 86 -13.07 -16.07 -10.39
C GLY A 86 -11.65 -16.52 -10.71
N LYS A 87 -11.17 -16.36 -11.95
CA LYS A 87 -9.82 -16.78 -12.33
C LYS A 87 -8.78 -15.70 -12.05
N HIS A 88 -7.59 -16.14 -11.66
CA HIS A 88 -6.42 -15.26 -11.60
C HIS A 88 -6.08 -14.72 -12.99
N ILE A 89 -5.52 -13.51 -13.08
CA ILE A 89 -4.95 -12.98 -14.32
C ILE A 89 -3.86 -13.93 -14.84
N PRO A 90 -3.69 -14.05 -16.18
CA PRO A 90 -2.61 -14.85 -16.74
C PRO A 90 -1.26 -14.19 -16.43
N TYR A 91 -0.22 -14.99 -16.33
CA TYR A 91 1.16 -14.52 -16.26
C TYR A 91 1.54 -13.75 -17.53
N ARG A 92 2.22 -12.61 -17.38
CA ARG A 92 2.74 -11.80 -18.49
C ARG A 92 4.08 -11.15 -18.11
N GLU A 93 4.92 -10.94 -19.10
CA GLU A 93 6.20 -10.23 -18.98
C GLU A 93 6.22 -8.97 -19.85
N GLY A 94 7.34 -8.23 -19.84
CA GLY A 94 7.52 -7.03 -20.66
C GLY A 94 6.72 -5.81 -20.17
N LYS A 95 6.34 -5.77 -18.89
CA LYS A 95 5.71 -4.60 -18.28
C LYS A 95 6.76 -3.57 -17.88
N ASN A 96 6.38 -2.30 -18.01
CA ASN A 96 7.15 -1.21 -17.42
C ASN A 96 7.10 -1.30 -15.89
N LEU A 97 8.20 -0.91 -15.24
CA LEU A 97 8.26 -0.73 -13.79
C LEU A 97 7.11 0.16 -13.34
N THR A 98 6.24 -0.38 -12.49
CA THR A 98 5.10 0.34 -11.91
C THR A 98 5.28 0.41 -10.40
N GLY A 99 4.93 1.54 -9.79
CA GLY A 99 5.13 1.78 -8.37
C GLY A 99 6.52 2.33 -8.05
N THR A 100 6.85 2.36 -6.76
CA THR A 100 8.07 2.99 -6.26
C THR A 100 9.26 2.00 -6.27
N ALA A 101 10.26 2.26 -7.11
CA ALA A 101 11.41 1.38 -7.35
C ALA A 101 12.11 0.85 -6.08
N ARG A 102 12.22 1.69 -5.03
CA ARG A 102 12.85 1.33 -3.74
C ARG A 102 12.15 0.16 -3.04
N TYR A 103 10.84 0.04 -3.18
CA TYR A 103 10.01 -0.94 -2.47
C TYR A 103 9.45 -2.02 -3.41
N ALA A 104 9.77 -1.95 -4.70
CA ALA A 104 9.28 -2.86 -5.71
C ALA A 104 9.88 -4.27 -5.55
N SER A 105 9.08 -5.30 -5.83
CA SER A 105 9.55 -6.68 -5.85
C SER A 105 10.54 -6.92 -7.00
N ILE A 106 11.38 -7.94 -6.87
CA ILE A 106 12.31 -8.36 -7.93
C ILE A 106 11.56 -8.64 -9.24
N ASN A 107 10.42 -9.34 -9.17
CA ASN A 107 9.60 -9.64 -10.35
C ASN A 107 9.11 -8.38 -11.07
N THR A 108 8.83 -7.31 -10.32
CA THR A 108 8.42 -6.02 -10.89
C THR A 108 9.59 -5.33 -11.61
N HIS A 109 10.80 -5.44 -11.06
CA HIS A 109 12.03 -4.98 -11.75
C HIS A 109 12.29 -5.77 -13.03
N LEU A 110 11.96 -7.06 -13.05
CA LEU A 110 12.05 -7.93 -14.23
C LEU A 110 10.90 -7.72 -15.24
N GLY A 111 9.97 -6.79 -14.98
CA GLY A 111 8.84 -6.51 -15.87
C GLY A 111 7.77 -7.60 -15.89
N ILE A 112 7.72 -8.46 -14.87
CA ILE A 112 6.66 -9.45 -14.69
C ILE A 112 5.40 -8.73 -14.17
N GLU A 113 4.27 -9.02 -14.79
CA GLU A 113 2.97 -8.47 -14.40
C GLU A 113 2.57 -8.95 -13.01
N GLN A 114 2.30 -7.98 -12.13
CA GLN A 114 1.56 -8.21 -10.89
C GLN A 114 0.07 -8.36 -11.17
#